data_AF-A0A9D6FHP3-F1
#
_entry.id   AF-A0A9D6FHP3-F1
#
_cell.length_a   1.000
_cell.length_b   1.000
_cell.length_c   1.000
_cell.angle_alpha   90.00
_cell.angle_beta   90.00
_cell.angle_gamma   90.00
#
_symmetry.space_group_name_H-M   'P 1'
#
loop_
_entity.id
_entity.type
_entity.pdbx_description
1 polymer ?
#
loop_
_entity_poly.entity_id
_entity_poly.type
_entity_poly.pdbx_seq_one_letter_code
_entity_poly.pdbx_strand_id
1 'polypeptide(L)'
;MSSDPESAWRGIAEALHLAALARASVSLFLTVRATAELGGIVACVGNASIRAKLLDPLTRAGIIGAVGLSEPGDEAEISPAHVTTDGDSYRLTGRKCYVTNGPITDWVAVFSHLEGHEAICLVALDQQGVSSSARSALMGVIGMAIADELLERY
;
A
#
# COMPACT_ATOMS: atom_id res chain seq x y z
N MET A 1 -20.82 3.52 13.85
CA MET A 1 -20.61 4.80 13.15
C MET A 1 -20.86 5.92 14.15
N SER A 2 -19.85 6.70 14.50
CA SER A 2 -20.02 7.82 15.42
C SER A 2 -20.89 8.89 14.76
N SER A 3 -21.95 9.31 15.45
CA SER A 3 -22.87 10.39 15.05
C SER A 3 -22.26 11.78 15.32
N ASP A 4 -20.98 11.96 15.00
CA ASP A 4 -20.27 13.21 15.23
C ASP A 4 -20.40 14.11 13.99
N PRO A 5 -21.11 15.25 14.05
CA PRO A 5 -21.25 16.15 12.92
C PRO A 5 -19.90 16.70 12.40
N GLU A 6 -18.86 16.77 13.24
CA GLU A 6 -17.52 17.19 12.78
C GLU A 6 -16.90 16.13 11.84
N SER A 7 -17.13 14.84 12.13
CA SER A 7 -16.68 13.73 11.29
C SER A 7 -17.32 13.75 9.90
N ALA A 8 -18.60 14.13 9.81
CA ALA A 8 -19.31 14.26 8.54
C ALA A 8 -18.74 15.42 7.70
N TRP A 9 -18.42 16.55 8.34
CA TRP A 9 -17.83 17.71 7.67
C TRP A 9 -16.41 17.43 7.17
N ARG A 10 -15.61 16.68 7.94
CA ARG A 10 -14.29 16.21 7.51
C ARG A 10 -14.39 15.30 6.27
N GLY A 11 -15.32 14.35 6.27
CA GLY A 11 -15.54 13.46 5.12
C GLY A 11 -15.96 14.21 3.85
N ILE A 12 -16.83 15.21 3.98
CA ILE A 12 -17.23 16.06 2.84
C ILE A 12 -16.05 16.92 2.35
N ALA A 13 -15.28 17.53 3.26
CA ALA A 13 -14.11 18.32 2.89
C ALA A 13 -13.07 17.45 2.16
N GLU A 14 -12.79 16.25 2.66
CA GLU A 14 -11.92 15.27 2.00
C GLU A 14 -12.40 14.94 0.58
N ALA A 15 -13.68 14.60 0.42
CA ALA A 15 -14.26 14.28 -0.88
C ALA A 15 -14.12 15.44 -1.89
N LEU A 16 -14.32 16.70 -1.44
CA LEU A 16 -14.17 17.88 -2.28
C LEU A 16 -12.70 18.13 -2.69
N HIS A 17 -11.75 17.98 -1.77
CA HIS A 17 -10.32 18.11 -2.08
C HIS A 17 -9.87 17.05 -3.10
N LEU A 18 -10.29 15.81 -2.90
CA LEU A 18 -10.01 14.71 -3.82
C LEU A 18 -10.62 14.94 -5.20
N ALA A 19 -11.86 15.43 -5.28
CA ALA A 19 -12.51 15.79 -6.54
C ALA A 19 -11.79 16.93 -7.27
N ALA A 20 -11.36 17.97 -6.54
CA ALA A 20 -10.59 19.07 -7.10
C ALA A 20 -9.24 18.58 -7.66
N LEU A 21 -8.55 17.70 -6.93
CA LEU A 21 -7.30 17.09 -7.36
C LEU A 21 -7.48 16.23 -8.62
N ALA A 22 -8.53 15.40 -8.66
CA ALA A 22 -8.87 14.56 -9.81
C ALA A 22 -9.15 15.38 -11.08
N ARG A 23 -9.81 16.54 -10.94
CA ARG A 23 -10.06 17.48 -12.05
C ARG A 23 -8.78 18.09 -12.61
N ALA A 24 -7.76 18.29 -11.78
CA ALA A 24 -6.47 18.84 -12.19
C ALA A 24 -5.55 17.75 -12.76
N SER A 25 -5.46 16.60 -12.09
CA SER A 25 -4.62 15.47 -12.48
C SER A 25 -5.11 14.17 -11.85
N VAL A 26 -5.63 13.27 -12.69
CA VAL A 26 -6.06 11.93 -12.27
C VAL A 26 -4.89 11.13 -11.69
N SER A 27 -3.69 11.24 -12.27
CA SER A 27 -2.49 10.54 -11.77
C SER A 27 -2.08 11.01 -10.38
N LEU A 28 -2.06 12.33 -10.15
CA LEU A 28 -1.72 12.87 -8.82
C LEU A 28 -2.75 12.45 -7.77
N PHE A 29 -4.03 12.51 -8.13
CA PHE A 29 -5.12 12.05 -7.27
C PHE A 29 -4.97 10.59 -6.86
N LEU A 30 -4.66 9.70 -7.80
CA LEU A 30 -4.49 8.27 -7.50
C LEU A 30 -3.24 7.99 -6.65
N THR A 31 -2.13 8.70 -6.90
CA THR A 31 -0.91 8.59 -6.08
C THR A 31 -1.15 9.04 -4.64
N VAL A 32 -1.81 10.19 -4.42
CA VAL A 32 -2.17 10.67 -3.08
C VAL A 32 -3.11 9.70 -2.38
N ARG A 33 -4.10 9.17 -3.10
CA ARG A 33 -5.08 8.26 -2.51
C ARG A 33 -4.47 6.92 -2.11
N ALA A 34 -3.55 6.35 -2.90
CA ALA A 34 -2.85 5.13 -2.51
C ALA A 34 -2.04 5.29 -1.19
N THR A 35 -1.45 6.48 -0.97
CA THR A 35 -0.79 6.80 0.31
C THR A 35 -1.80 6.93 1.46
N ALA A 36 -2.94 7.56 1.21
CA ALA A 36 -4.02 7.68 2.20
C ALA A 36 -4.63 6.30 2.55
N GLU A 37 -4.73 5.38 1.59
CA GLU A 37 -5.19 4.01 1.81
C GLU A 37 -4.26 3.23 2.76
N LEU A 38 -2.93 3.33 2.59
CA LEU A 38 -1.98 2.80 3.57
C LEU A 38 -2.23 3.40 4.97
N GLY A 39 -2.41 4.72 5.05
CA GLY A 39 -2.72 5.41 6.31
C GLY A 39 -4.00 4.91 6.98
N GLY A 40 -5.06 4.68 6.19
CA GLY A 40 -6.31 4.09 6.65
C GLY A 40 -6.13 2.68 7.20
N ILE A 41 -5.37 1.82 6.51
CA ILE A 41 -5.04 0.47 6.98
C ILE A 41 -4.29 0.55 8.31
N VAL A 42 -3.23 1.35 8.40
CA VAL A 42 -2.45 1.55 9.63
C VAL A 42 -3.33 2.06 10.78
N ALA A 43 -4.23 3.02 10.51
CA ALA A 43 -5.13 3.58 11.51
C ALA A 43 -6.25 2.61 11.94
N CYS A 44 -6.63 1.65 11.11
CA CYS A 44 -7.64 0.66 11.44
C CYS A 44 -7.05 -0.55 12.18
N VAL A 45 -6.00 -1.16 11.63
CA VAL A 45 -5.50 -2.47 12.08
C VAL A 45 -4.11 -2.44 12.72
N GLY A 46 -3.37 -1.34 12.60
CA GLY A 46 -2.03 -1.23 13.19
C GLY A 46 -2.07 -1.25 14.72
N ASN A 47 -1.06 -1.86 15.35
CA ASN A 47 -0.84 -1.74 16.80
C ASN A 47 -0.26 -0.36 17.18
N ALA A 48 -0.13 -0.07 18.48
CA ALA A 48 0.33 1.24 18.96
C ALA A 48 1.71 1.64 18.41
N SER A 49 2.64 0.68 18.31
CA SER A 49 4.00 0.91 17.80
C SER A 49 3.97 1.25 16.29
N ILE A 50 3.23 0.47 15.51
CA ILE A 50 3.04 0.68 14.07
C ILE A 50 2.40 2.05 13.79
N ARG A 51 1.35 2.40 14.53
CA ARG A 51 0.66 3.69 14.39
C ARG A 51 1.59 4.86 14.67
N ALA A 52 2.34 4.80 15.78
CA ALA A 52 3.30 5.84 16.14
C ALA A 52 4.42 5.98 15.10
N LYS A 53 4.87 4.87 14.50
CA LYS A 53 5.92 4.86 13.48
C LYS A 53 5.46 5.46 12.14
N LEU A 54 4.23 5.20 11.71
CA LEU A 54 3.80 5.48 10.33
C LEU A 54 2.79 6.61 10.17
N LEU A 55 1.84 6.82 11.10
CA LEU A 55 0.77 7.80 10.88
C LEU A 55 1.28 9.26 10.85
N ASP A 56 2.24 9.57 11.71
CA ASP A 56 2.78 10.92 11.81
C ASP A 56 3.60 11.33 10.56
N PRO A 57 4.49 10.47 10.01
CA PRO A 57 5.08 10.71 8.70
C PRO A 57 4.07 10.76 7.54
N LEU A 58 3.06 9.87 7.52
CA LEU A 58 2.03 9.86 6.46
C LEU A 58 1.23 11.16 6.43
N THR A 59 0.78 11.64 7.58
CA THR A 59 -0.02 12.87 7.69
C THR A 59 0.75 14.13 7.31
N ARG A 60 2.08 14.12 7.46
CA ARG A 60 2.95 15.22 6.99
C ARG A 60 3.43 15.06 5.55
N ALA A 61 2.94 14.05 4.82
CA ALA A 61 3.44 13.68 3.49
C ALA A 61 4.96 13.47 3.45
N GLY A 62 5.54 12.99 4.55
CA GLY A 62 6.97 12.68 4.66
C GLY A 62 7.33 11.29 4.14
N ILE A 63 6.33 10.42 3.93
CA ILE A 63 6.49 9.12 3.28
C ILE A 63 5.36 8.88 2.28
N ILE A 64 5.66 8.13 1.23
CA ILE A 64 4.72 7.64 0.22
C ILE A 64 4.34 6.20 0.56
N GLY A 65 3.05 5.91 0.44
CA GLY A 65 2.47 4.61 0.72
C GLY A 65 1.92 3.91 -0.51
N ALA A 66 1.91 2.59 -0.44
CA ALA A 66 1.33 1.70 -1.44
C ALA A 66 0.53 0.56 -0.78
N VAL A 67 -0.35 -0.06 -1.57
CA VAL A 67 -1.11 -1.25 -1.18
C VAL A 67 -0.95 -2.31 -2.25
N GLY A 68 -0.47 -3.49 -1.85
CA GLY A 68 -0.30 -4.66 -2.70
C GLY A 68 -1.40 -5.68 -2.44
N LEU A 69 -2.47 -5.65 -3.25
CA LEU A 69 -3.58 -6.60 -3.17
C LEU A 69 -3.52 -7.61 -4.32
N SER A 70 -3.51 -7.11 -5.55
CA SER A 70 -3.55 -7.92 -6.78
C SER A 70 -2.33 -8.81 -6.93
N GLU A 71 -2.58 -10.05 -7.36
CA GLU A 71 -1.57 -11.08 -7.57
C GLU A 71 -1.56 -11.49 -9.04
N PRO A 72 -0.43 -12.01 -9.54
CA PRO A 72 -0.42 -12.60 -10.87
C PRO A 72 -1.29 -13.87 -10.86
N GLY A 73 -2.02 -14.12 -11.96
CA GLY A 73 -2.91 -15.27 -12.07
C GLY A 73 -2.19 -16.62 -12.09
N ASP A 74 -2.97 -17.71 -12.12
CA ASP A 74 -2.55 -19.11 -11.92
C ASP A 74 -1.37 -19.62 -12.79
N GLU A 75 -1.02 -18.93 -13.88
CA GLU A 75 0.10 -19.29 -14.76
C GLU A 75 1.45 -18.67 -14.35
N ALA A 76 1.49 -17.89 -13.26
CA ALA A 76 2.70 -17.21 -12.84
C ALA A 76 3.67 -18.13 -12.09
N GLU A 77 4.96 -18.00 -12.43
CA GLU A 77 6.06 -18.75 -11.80
C GLU A 77 6.20 -18.46 -10.29
N ILE A 78 5.57 -17.39 -9.79
CA ILE A 78 5.63 -16.95 -8.40
C ILE A 78 4.22 -16.94 -7.81
N SER A 79 4.07 -17.66 -6.70
CA SER A 79 2.81 -17.84 -5.97
C SER A 79 2.30 -16.54 -5.33
N PRO A 80 1.00 -16.51 -4.96
CA PRO A 80 0.42 -15.57 -4.02
C PRO A 80 1.33 -15.23 -2.84
N ALA A 81 1.22 -13.99 -2.36
CA ALA A 81 1.98 -13.54 -1.20
C ALA A 81 1.58 -14.35 0.03
N HIS A 82 2.54 -15.06 0.60
CA HIS A 82 2.36 -15.91 1.78
C HIS A 82 3.43 -15.60 2.82
N VAL A 83 3.02 -15.73 4.07
CA VAL A 83 3.83 -15.52 5.26
C VAL A 83 3.99 -16.85 5.96
N THR A 84 5.22 -17.15 6.35
CA THR A 84 5.55 -18.32 7.17
C THR A 84 6.27 -17.85 8.43
N THR A 85 6.16 -18.60 9.52
CA THR A 85 6.92 -18.36 10.74
C THR A 85 8.36 -18.83 10.55
N ASP A 86 9.33 -18.02 10.96
CA ASP A 86 10.77 -18.32 10.91
C ASP A 86 11.42 -17.92 12.23
N GLY A 87 11.33 -18.82 13.22
CA GLY A 87 11.77 -18.55 14.60
C GLY A 87 10.97 -17.40 15.22
N ASP A 88 11.66 -16.33 15.59
CA ASP A 88 11.07 -15.11 16.17
C ASP A 88 10.67 -14.07 15.09
N SER A 89 10.75 -14.45 13.81
CA SER A 89 10.49 -13.58 12.67
C SER A 89 9.44 -14.18 11.72
N TYR A 90 9.00 -13.39 10.75
CA TYR A 90 8.08 -13.82 9.72
C TYR A 90 8.78 -13.75 8.37
N ARG A 91 8.63 -14.80 7.58
CA ARG A 91 9.12 -14.84 6.21
C ARG A 91 8.00 -14.57 5.21
N LEU A 92 8.10 -13.50 4.44
CA LEU A 92 7.15 -13.14 3.37
C LEU A 92 7.72 -13.53 2.01
N THR A 93 6.95 -14.24 1.20
CA THR A 93 7.34 -14.61 -0.16
C THR A 93 6.16 -14.53 -1.11
N GLY A 94 6.42 -14.02 -2.32
CA GLY A 94 5.43 -13.98 -3.39
C GLY A 94 5.57 -12.73 -4.26
N ARG A 95 4.50 -12.39 -4.98
CA ARG A 95 4.48 -11.23 -5.87
C ARG A 95 3.14 -10.49 -5.79
N LYS A 96 3.21 -9.17 -5.79
CA LYS A 96 2.06 -8.29 -6.01
C LYS A 96 2.20 -7.59 -7.35
N CYS A 97 1.10 -7.45 -8.07
CA CYS A 97 1.07 -6.85 -9.39
C CYS A 97 0.31 -5.54 -9.38
N TYR A 98 0.68 -4.64 -10.29
CA TYR A 98 0.00 -3.36 -10.49
C TYR A 98 -0.04 -2.48 -9.22
N VAL A 99 1.01 -2.55 -8.41
CA VAL A 99 1.12 -1.80 -7.16
C VAL A 99 1.30 -0.33 -7.48
N THR A 100 0.25 0.46 -7.19
CA THR A 100 0.31 1.91 -7.32
C THR A 100 1.30 2.47 -6.30
N ASN A 101 2.13 3.39 -6.76
CA ASN A 101 3.30 3.95 -6.09
C ASN A 101 4.46 2.97 -5.88
N GLY A 102 4.38 1.71 -6.34
CA GLY A 102 5.40 0.68 -6.09
C GLY A 102 6.85 1.17 -6.20
N PRO A 103 7.28 1.74 -7.35
CA PRO A 103 8.67 2.20 -7.55
C PRO A 103 9.12 3.38 -6.67
N ILE A 104 8.20 4.05 -6.00
CA ILE A 104 8.45 5.30 -5.26
C ILE A 104 7.97 5.23 -3.81
N THR A 105 7.48 4.07 -3.36
CA THR A 105 6.88 3.91 -2.04
C THR A 105 7.95 3.71 -0.99
N ASP A 106 7.77 4.28 0.19
CA ASP A 106 8.61 3.97 1.35
C ASP A 106 8.10 2.72 2.06
N TRP A 107 6.77 2.54 2.08
CA TRP A 107 6.08 1.43 2.72
C TRP A 107 4.99 0.85 1.84
N VAL A 108 4.83 -0.46 1.85
CA VAL A 108 3.72 -1.16 1.20
C VAL A 108 2.97 -2.05 2.20
N ALA A 109 1.65 -1.95 2.20
CA ALA A 109 0.78 -2.92 2.87
C ALA A 109 0.52 -4.08 1.91
N VAL A 110 1.12 -5.23 2.19
CA VAL A 110 0.97 -6.46 1.40
C VAL A 110 -0.12 -7.31 2.03
N PHE A 111 -1.21 -7.52 1.30
CA PHE A 111 -2.21 -8.52 1.65
C PHE A 111 -1.64 -9.92 1.38
N SER A 112 -1.67 -10.80 2.34
CA SER A 112 -0.98 -12.09 2.29
C SER A 112 -1.73 -13.15 3.09
N HIS A 113 -1.22 -14.38 3.08
CA HIS A 113 -1.76 -15.47 3.88
C HIS A 113 -0.74 -15.98 4.88
N LEU A 114 -1.11 -16.05 6.16
CA LEU A 114 -0.32 -16.66 7.24
C LEU A 114 -1.07 -17.89 7.74
N GLU A 115 -0.49 -19.09 7.56
CA GLU A 115 -1.04 -20.36 8.09
C GLU A 115 -2.54 -20.57 7.77
N GLY A 116 -2.98 -20.19 6.56
CA GLY A 116 -4.37 -20.33 6.11
C GLY A 116 -5.30 -19.18 6.51
N HIS A 117 -4.78 -18.14 7.17
CA HIS A 117 -5.51 -16.93 7.53
C HIS A 117 -5.06 -15.73 6.69
N GLU A 118 -5.98 -14.82 6.37
CA GLU A 118 -5.64 -13.53 5.77
C GLU A 118 -4.79 -12.70 6.74
N ALA A 119 -3.74 -12.08 6.22
CA ALA A 119 -2.81 -11.25 6.97
C ALA A 119 -2.42 -10.01 6.16
N ILE A 120 -2.05 -8.93 6.86
CA ILE A 120 -1.48 -7.73 6.24
C ILE A 120 -0.07 -7.54 6.79
N CYS A 121 0.92 -7.55 5.90
CA CYS A 121 2.31 -7.27 6.22
C CYS A 121 2.67 -5.85 5.80
N LEU A 122 3.25 -5.08 6.72
CA LEU A 122 3.81 -3.76 6.42
C LEU A 122 5.29 -3.94 6.10
N VAL A 123 5.66 -3.67 4.86
CA VAL A 123 7.01 -3.88 4.33
C VAL A 123 7.60 -2.54 3.95
N ALA A 124 8.81 -2.25 4.42
CA ALA A 124 9.56 -1.09 3.94
C ALA A 124 10.33 -1.48 2.67
N LEU A 125 10.33 -0.60 1.66
CA LEU A 125 10.88 -0.95 0.33
C LEU A 125 12.41 -1.03 0.32
N ASP A 126 13.08 -0.44 1.31
CA ASP A 126 14.53 -0.51 1.49
C ASP A 126 15.02 -1.82 2.14
N GLN A 127 14.11 -2.74 2.49
CA GLN A 127 14.48 -4.01 3.08
C GLN A 127 15.07 -4.99 2.06
N GLN A 128 16.06 -5.75 2.51
CA GLN A 128 16.66 -6.82 1.74
C GLN A 128 15.61 -7.86 1.36
N GLY A 129 15.59 -8.28 0.09
CA GLY A 129 14.61 -9.25 -0.43
C GLY A 129 13.34 -8.63 -1.00
N VAL A 130 13.18 -7.31 -0.93
CA VAL A 130 12.09 -6.58 -1.59
C VAL A 130 12.63 -5.90 -2.84
N SER A 131 11.95 -6.07 -3.97
CA SER A 131 12.32 -5.36 -5.20
C SER A 131 11.10 -5.02 -6.04
N SER A 132 11.11 -3.83 -6.63
CA SER A 132 10.09 -3.39 -7.57
C SER A 132 10.54 -3.64 -9.01
N SER A 133 9.61 -4.03 -9.87
CA SER A 133 9.86 -4.10 -11.30
C SER A 133 10.10 -2.70 -11.87
N ALA A 134 10.52 -2.64 -13.14
CA ALA A 134 10.43 -1.41 -13.90
C ALA A 134 8.99 -0.90 -13.91
N ARG A 135 8.86 0.43 -13.95
CA ARG A 135 7.57 1.10 -14.05
C ARG A 135 6.81 0.64 -15.31
N SER A 136 5.55 0.26 -15.12
CA SER A 136 4.67 -0.19 -16.20
C SER A 136 4.38 0.94 -17.19
N ALA A 137 4.40 0.59 -18.48
CA ALA A 137 3.94 1.46 -19.56
C ALA A 137 2.42 1.38 -19.69
N LEU A 138 1.71 2.45 -19.34
CA LEU A 138 0.25 2.49 -19.29
C LEU A 138 -0.33 3.29 -20.47
N MET A 139 -1.49 2.87 -20.98
CA MET A 139 -2.22 3.58 -22.04
C MET A 139 -2.83 4.92 -21.55
N GLY A 140 -2.99 5.07 -20.24
CA GLY A 140 -3.53 6.26 -19.58
C GLY A 140 -2.90 6.42 -18.20
N VAL A 141 -3.23 7.50 -17.47
CA VAL A 141 -2.63 7.83 -16.16
C VAL A 141 -1.09 7.76 -16.16
N ILE A 142 -0.47 8.21 -17.26
CA ILE A 142 0.98 8.15 -17.54
C ILE A 142 1.81 8.94 -16.52
N GLY A 143 1.21 9.65 -15.56
CA GLY A 143 1.93 10.25 -14.43
C GLY A 143 2.16 9.28 -13.26
N MET A 144 1.49 8.13 -13.21
CA MET A 144 1.56 7.21 -12.07
C MET A 144 2.76 6.26 -12.14
N ALA A 145 3.45 6.11 -11.03
CA ALA A 145 4.39 5.03 -10.82
C ALA A 145 3.61 3.77 -10.43
N ILE A 146 3.51 2.81 -11.35
CA ILE A 146 2.92 1.49 -11.10
C ILE A 146 3.98 0.47 -11.46
N ALA A 147 4.20 -0.52 -10.60
CA ALA A 147 5.09 -1.64 -10.85
C ALA A 147 4.58 -2.88 -10.13
N ASP A 148 5.22 -4.01 -10.40
CA ASP A 148 5.03 -5.22 -9.63
C ASP A 148 6.06 -5.24 -8.49
N GLU A 149 5.64 -5.72 -7.33
CA GLU A 149 6.51 -5.90 -6.16
C GLU A 149 6.83 -7.38 -6.00
N LEU A 150 8.11 -7.69 -6.04
CA LEU A 150 8.66 -9.00 -5.84
C LEU A 150 9.19 -9.12 -4.41
N LEU A 151 8.72 -10.15 -3.70
CA LEU A 151 8.99 -10.40 -2.29
C LEU A 151 9.77 -11.73 -2.22
N GLU A 152 11.09 -11.64 -2.21
CA GLU A 152 12.02 -12.78 -2.16
C GLU A 152 12.68 -12.87 -0.79
N ARG A 153 12.08 -13.67 0.10
CA ARG A 153 12.66 -14.07 1.39
C ARG A 153 13.13 -12.87 2.24
N TYR A 154 12.19 -12.03 2.61
CA TYR A 154 12.28 -11.29 3.88
C TYR A 154 11.84 -12.21 4.99
#